data_AF-A0A7C2PI44-F1
#
_entry.id   AF-A0A7C2PI44-F1
#
_cell.length_a   1.000
_cell.length_b   1.000
_cell.length_c   1.000
_cell.angle_alpha   90.00
_cell.angle_beta   90.00
_cell.angle_gamma   90.00
#
_symmetry.space_group_name_H-M   'P 1'
#
loop_
_entity.id
_entity.type
_entity.pdbx_description
1 polymer ?
#
loop_
_entity_poly.entity_id
_entity_poly.type
_entity_poly.pdbx_seq_one_letter_code
_entity_poly.pdbx_strand_id
1 'polypeptide(L)'
;MSLRPELVDKINKLSLAKNVPIHQIEKLAIGLSHAEIGEKIAASWNFPTNLVKAIGDHHQPRLSNEEHRPMVYTTYLANILCKRPEAESVFSTIEEKVLEFFEIDSVKTLGSIIHTLDEFYLTASEALNV
;
A
#
# COMPACT_ATOMS: atom_id res chain seq x y z
N MET A 1 -21.18 -0.93 -11.04
CA MET A 1 -21.19 0.34 -10.30
C MET A 1 -20.02 1.17 -10.82
N SER A 2 -20.27 2.19 -11.65
CA SER A 2 -19.20 3.05 -12.16
C SER A 2 -19.14 4.30 -11.29
N LEU A 3 -17.98 4.57 -10.67
CA LEU A 3 -17.76 5.83 -9.97
C LEU A 3 -17.69 6.94 -11.02
N ARG A 4 -18.46 7.99 -10.81
CA ARG A 4 -18.44 9.16 -11.69
C ARG A 4 -17.06 9.83 -11.60
N PRO A 5 -16.36 10.09 -12.71
CA PRO A 5 -15.02 10.71 -12.70
C PRO A 5 -14.97 12.01 -11.88
N GLU A 6 -16.05 12.79 -11.90
CA GLU A 6 -16.14 14.05 -11.16
C GLU A 6 -16.14 13.85 -9.64
N LEU A 7 -16.65 12.71 -9.15
CA LEU A 7 -16.62 12.38 -7.73
C LEU A 7 -15.20 11.97 -7.30
N VAL A 8 -14.51 11.18 -8.12
CA VAL A 8 -13.12 10.77 -7.87
C VAL A 8 -12.21 12.01 -7.79
N ASP A 9 -12.37 12.95 -8.72
CA ASP A 9 -11.63 14.22 -8.71
C ASP A 9 -11.89 15.04 -7.44
N LYS A 10 -13.15 15.12 -6.99
CA LYS A 10 -13.49 15.80 -5.72
C LYS A 10 -12.87 15.12 -4.50
N ILE A 11 -12.90 13.78 -4.45
CA ILE A 11 -12.28 12.99 -3.37
C ILE A 11 -10.77 13.26 -3.33
N ASN A 12 -10.10 13.25 -4.47
CA ASN A 12 -8.67 13.56 -4.58
C ASN A 12 -8.35 14.97 -4.10
N LYS A 13 -9.09 15.98 -4.57
CA LYS A 13 -8.90 17.38 -4.15
C LYS A 13 -9.08 17.55 -2.65
N LEU A 14 -10.08 16.89 -2.05
CA LEU A 14 -10.31 16.93 -0.61
C LEU A 14 -9.21 16.23 0.19
N SER A 15 -8.76 15.06 -0.27
CA SER A 15 -7.65 14.32 0.34
C SER A 15 -6.39 15.18 0.42
N LEU A 16 -6.04 15.85 -0.69
CA LEU A 16 -4.90 16.77 -0.76
C LEU A 16 -5.09 18.00 0.14
N ALA A 17 -6.24 18.67 0.04
CA ALA A 17 -6.50 19.90 0.79
C ALA A 17 -6.56 19.69 2.32
N LYS A 18 -6.89 18.48 2.77
CA LYS A 18 -6.98 18.13 4.19
C LYS A 18 -5.79 17.33 4.70
N ASN A 19 -4.85 16.95 3.83
CA ASN A 19 -3.75 16.03 4.15
C ASN A 19 -4.23 14.75 4.83
N VAL A 20 -5.32 14.17 4.31
CA VAL A 20 -5.93 12.93 4.82
C VAL A 20 -5.79 11.86 3.74
N PRO A 21 -5.39 10.62 4.07
CA PRO A 21 -5.29 9.54 3.10
C PRO A 21 -6.58 9.33 2.30
N ILE A 22 -6.46 9.15 0.99
CA ILE A 22 -7.61 9.04 0.07
C ILE A 22 -8.60 7.96 0.50
N HIS A 23 -8.13 6.80 0.97
CA HIS A 23 -8.98 5.69 1.39
C HIS A 23 -9.93 6.07 2.53
N GLN A 24 -9.53 7.01 3.41
CA GLN A 24 -10.41 7.50 4.47
C GLN A 24 -11.49 8.45 3.91
N ILE A 25 -11.13 9.32 2.96
CA ILE A 25 -12.08 10.21 2.30
C ILE A 25 -13.09 9.40 1.47
N GLU A 26 -12.65 8.37 0.76
CA GLU A 26 -13.52 7.44 0.04
C GLU A 26 -14.52 6.79 1.01
N LYS A 27 -14.03 6.24 2.12
CA LYS A 27 -14.90 5.61 3.11
C LYS A 27 -15.96 6.56 3.67
N LEU A 28 -15.62 7.83 3.88
CA LEU A 28 -16.55 8.88 4.30
C LEU A 28 -17.55 9.28 3.20
N ALA A 29 -17.12 9.34 1.94
CA ALA A 29 -17.92 9.85 0.83
C ALA A 29 -18.84 8.78 0.20
N ILE A 30 -18.35 7.54 0.10
CA ILE A 30 -19.01 6.44 -0.63
C ILE A 30 -19.21 5.17 0.21
N GLY A 31 -18.78 5.17 1.48
CA GLY A 31 -18.98 4.05 2.41
C GLY A 31 -17.94 2.92 2.33
N LEU A 32 -17.13 2.90 1.27
CA LEU A 32 -16.05 1.93 1.05
C LEU A 32 -14.83 2.62 0.45
N SER A 33 -13.63 2.15 0.78
CA SER A 33 -12.38 2.53 0.14
C SER A 33 -12.11 1.74 -1.15
N HIS A 34 -11.20 2.22 -1.99
CA HIS A 34 -10.76 1.48 -3.18
C HIS A 34 -10.19 0.10 -2.85
N ALA A 35 -9.51 -0.05 -1.71
CA ALA A 35 -8.99 -1.34 -1.25
C ALA A 35 -10.12 -2.32 -0.93
N GLU A 36 -11.15 -1.88 -0.21
CA GLU A 36 -12.34 -2.70 0.11
C GLU A 36 -13.14 -3.07 -1.15
N ILE A 37 -13.20 -2.17 -2.14
CA ILE A 37 -13.81 -2.48 -3.44
C ILE A 37 -12.98 -3.54 -4.18
N GLY A 38 -11.66 -3.40 -4.20
CA GLY A 38 -10.73 -4.36 -4.79
C GLY A 38 -10.84 -5.75 -4.15
N GLU A 39 -10.92 -5.82 -2.82
CA GLU A 39 -11.13 -7.07 -2.07
C GLU A 39 -12.40 -7.78 -2.55
N LYS A 40 -13.52 -7.06 -2.64
CA LYS A 40 -14.81 -7.61 -3.08
C LYS A 40 -14.76 -8.11 -4.53
N ILE A 41 -14.09 -7.38 -5.42
CA ILE A 41 -13.92 -7.80 -6.82
C ILE A 41 -13.07 -9.06 -6.88
N ALA A 42 -11.91 -9.08 -6.22
CA ALA A 42 -11.01 -10.23 -6.22
C ALA A 42 -11.68 -11.49 -5.64
N ALA A 43 -12.46 -11.33 -4.57
CA ALA A 43 -13.26 -12.40 -4.01
C ALA A 43 -14.33 -12.89 -5.00
N SER A 44 -15.01 -11.98 -5.71
CA SER A 44 -16.02 -12.35 -6.72
C SER A 44 -15.45 -13.12 -7.90
N TRP A 45 -14.16 -12.94 -8.18
CA TRP A 45 -13.42 -13.65 -9.22
C TRP A 45 -12.75 -14.93 -8.71
N ASN A 46 -13.05 -15.35 -7.47
CA ASN A 46 -12.49 -16.54 -6.83
C ASN A 46 -10.95 -16.53 -6.73
N PHE A 47 -10.34 -15.37 -6.50
CA PHE A 47 -8.91 -15.32 -6.20
C PHE A 47 -8.62 -15.99 -4.85
N PRO A 48 -7.42 -16.58 -4.68
CA PRO A 48 -6.97 -17.10 -3.38
C PRO A 48 -7.11 -16.08 -2.25
N THR A 49 -7.56 -16.53 -1.07
CA THR A 49 -7.84 -15.67 0.09
C THR A 49 -6.66 -14.76 0.47
N ASN A 50 -5.43 -15.27 0.37
CA ASN A 50 -4.22 -14.46 0.63
C ASN A 50 -4.14 -13.23 -0.28
N LEU A 51 -4.46 -13.36 -1.57
CA LEU A 51 -4.47 -12.23 -2.50
C LEU A 51 -5.64 -11.29 -2.22
N VAL A 52 -6.82 -11.85 -1.93
CA VAL A 52 -7.99 -11.06 -1.54
C VAL A 52 -7.68 -10.17 -0.33
N LYS A 53 -7.04 -10.74 0.70
CA LYS A 53 -6.65 -10.01 1.91
C LYS A 53 -5.52 -9.03 1.70
N ALA A 54 -4.52 -9.36 0.89
CA ALA A 54 -3.49 -8.40 0.50
C ALA A 54 -4.08 -7.18 -0.21
N ILE A 55 -5.07 -7.37 -1.08
CA ILE A 55 -5.76 -6.26 -1.74
C ILE A 55 -6.60 -5.44 -0.75
N GLY A 56 -7.34 -6.07 0.14
CA GLY A 56 -8.21 -5.35 1.09
C GLY A 56 -7.46 -4.58 2.18
N ASP A 57 -6.41 -5.18 2.73
CA ASP A 57 -5.80 -4.73 3.99
C ASP A 57 -4.49 -3.94 3.79
N HIS A 58 -4.02 -3.71 2.56
CA HIS A 58 -2.71 -3.08 2.30
C HIS A 58 -2.56 -1.62 2.75
N HIS A 59 -3.64 -0.93 3.17
CA HIS A 59 -3.53 0.38 3.86
C HIS A 59 -3.69 0.27 5.37
N GLN A 60 -4.12 -0.89 5.87
CA GLN A 60 -4.44 -1.13 7.29
C GLN A 60 -3.96 -2.53 7.72
N PRO A 61 -2.65 -2.84 7.62
CA PRO A 61 -2.12 -4.19 7.84
C PRO A 61 -2.42 -4.74 9.24
N ARG A 62 -2.63 -3.88 10.26
CA ARG A 62 -3.10 -4.30 11.59
C ARG A 62 -4.42 -5.07 11.61
N LEU A 63 -5.27 -4.90 10.60
CA LEU A 63 -6.57 -5.57 10.52
C LEU A 63 -6.45 -7.01 10.00
N SER A 64 -5.28 -7.39 9.49
CA SER A 64 -5.08 -8.69 8.88
C SER A 64 -4.92 -9.80 9.91
N ASN A 65 -5.59 -10.93 9.64
CA ASN A 65 -5.41 -12.17 10.40
C ASN A 65 -3.99 -12.70 10.22
N GLU A 66 -3.47 -13.40 11.22
CA GLU A 66 -2.08 -13.88 11.26
C GLU A 66 -1.70 -14.70 10.02
N GLU A 67 -2.62 -15.53 9.53
CA GLU A 67 -2.46 -16.36 8.33
C GLU A 67 -2.12 -15.54 7.07
N HIS A 68 -2.63 -14.32 6.96
CA HIS A 68 -2.49 -13.49 5.75
C HIS A 68 -1.42 -12.41 5.90
N ARG A 69 -0.92 -12.16 7.13
CA ARG A 69 0.06 -11.12 7.43
C ARG A 69 1.27 -11.12 6.50
N PRO A 70 1.91 -12.25 6.16
CA PRO A 70 3.07 -12.20 5.27
C PRO A 70 2.78 -11.48 3.96
N MET A 71 1.65 -11.79 3.31
CA MET A 71 1.30 -11.17 2.03
C MET A 71 0.81 -9.73 2.22
N VAL A 72 -0.01 -9.47 3.24
CA VAL A 72 -0.49 -8.10 3.52
C VAL A 72 0.65 -7.16 3.88
N TYR A 73 1.59 -7.59 4.72
CA TYR A 73 2.72 -6.79 5.17
C TYR A 73 3.67 -6.50 4.01
N THR A 74 3.93 -7.50 3.15
CA THR A 74 4.71 -7.29 1.92
C THR A 74 4.03 -6.27 1.00
N THR A 75 2.73 -6.39 0.73
CA THR A 75 2.02 -5.45 -0.15
C THR A 75 1.95 -4.05 0.45
N TYR A 76 1.70 -3.92 1.76
CA TYR A 76 1.72 -2.64 2.46
C TYR A 76 3.08 -1.96 2.36
N LEU A 77 4.17 -2.68 2.69
CA LEU A 77 5.51 -2.11 2.65
C LEU A 77 5.90 -1.76 1.20
N ALA A 78 5.65 -2.65 0.24
CA ALA A 78 5.91 -2.38 -1.16
C ALA A 78 5.16 -1.13 -1.66
N ASN A 79 3.88 -0.96 -1.31
CA ASN A 79 3.08 0.21 -1.69
C ASN A 79 3.68 1.52 -1.15
N ILE A 80 4.27 1.50 0.04
CA ILE A 80 5.00 2.64 0.59
C ILE A 80 6.28 2.89 -0.20
N LEU A 81 7.10 1.85 -0.41
CA LEU A 81 8.42 1.95 -1.03
C LEU A 81 8.36 2.26 -2.53
N CYS A 82 7.29 1.89 -3.24
CA CYS A 82 7.09 2.23 -4.65
C CYS A 82 7.10 3.74 -4.92
N LYS A 83 6.87 4.58 -3.90
CA LYS A 83 6.97 6.04 -4.02
C LYS A 83 8.41 6.56 -3.96
N ARG A 84 9.40 5.67 -3.80
CA ARG A 84 10.82 5.97 -3.60
C ARG A 84 11.04 7.05 -2.54
N PRO A 85 10.53 6.86 -1.31
CA PRO A 85 10.72 7.81 -0.24
C PRO A 85 12.15 7.78 0.29
N GLU A 86 12.59 8.88 0.91
CA GLU A 86 13.77 8.85 1.78
C GLU A 86 13.46 8.07 3.06
N ALA A 87 14.40 7.25 3.53
CA ALA A 87 14.19 6.36 4.67
C ALA A 87 13.78 7.14 5.93
N GLU A 88 14.45 8.27 6.22
CA GLU A 88 14.17 9.16 7.35
C GLU A 88 12.73 9.68 7.33
N SER A 89 12.19 9.91 6.14
CA SER A 89 10.86 10.50 5.98
C SER A 89 9.73 9.52 6.28
N VAL A 90 10.00 8.22 6.13
CA VAL A 90 8.96 7.19 6.11
C VAL A 90 9.09 6.19 7.25
N PHE A 91 10.27 6.00 7.83
CA PHE A 91 10.54 5.00 8.86
C PHE A 91 9.54 5.06 10.02
N SER A 92 9.24 6.25 10.54
CA SER A 92 8.29 6.46 11.65
C SER A 92 6.81 6.31 11.26
N THR A 93 6.51 6.23 9.97
CA THR A 93 5.15 6.10 9.44
C THR A 93 4.76 4.65 9.15
N ILE A 94 5.76 3.77 9.03
CA ILE A 94 5.55 2.33 8.83
C ILE A 94 5.07 1.73 10.17
N GLU A 95 4.04 0.88 10.13
CA GLU A 95 3.55 0.22 11.33
C GLU A 95 4.65 -0.64 12.00
N GLU A 96 4.83 -0.48 13.31
CA GLU A 96 5.88 -1.15 14.10
C GLU A 96 5.90 -2.67 13.89
N LYS A 97 4.73 -3.32 13.84
CA LYS A 97 4.62 -4.76 13.61
C LYS A 97 5.09 -5.19 12.22
N VAL A 98 5.03 -4.32 11.23
CA VAL A 98 5.57 -4.57 9.89
C VAL A 98 7.09 -4.46 9.91
N LEU A 99 7.63 -3.45 10.59
CA LEU A 99 9.08 -3.30 10.79
C LEU A 99 9.67 -4.51 11.54
N GLU A 100 9.03 -4.94 12.63
CA GLU A 100 9.40 -6.14 13.39
C GLU A 100 9.38 -7.39 12.50
N PHE A 101 8.33 -7.59 11.70
CA PHE A 101 8.18 -8.78 10.85
C PHE A 101 9.28 -8.92 9.80
N PHE A 102 9.76 -7.80 9.25
CA PHE A 102 10.86 -7.79 8.27
C PHE A 102 12.23 -7.52 8.89
N GLU A 103 12.33 -7.50 10.22
CA GLU A 103 13.58 -7.23 10.95
C GLU A 103 14.23 -5.88 10.57
N ILE A 104 13.39 -4.87 10.29
CA ILE A 104 13.83 -3.52 9.94
C ILE A 104 13.89 -2.66 11.21
N ASP A 105 15.03 -2.69 11.88
CA ASP A 105 15.24 -2.09 13.20
C ASP A 105 15.69 -0.62 13.19
N SER A 106 16.08 -0.10 12.02
CA SER A 106 16.67 1.24 11.91
C SER A 106 16.44 1.89 10.56
N VAL A 107 16.52 3.22 10.54
CA VAL A 107 16.51 4.03 9.30
C VAL A 107 17.61 3.58 8.34
N LYS A 108 18.77 3.19 8.88
CA LYS A 108 19.89 2.67 8.09
C LYS A 108 19.54 1.36 7.38
N THR A 109 18.94 0.41 8.10
CA THR A 109 18.49 -0.88 7.53
C THR A 109 17.46 -0.63 6.42
N LEU A 110 16.47 0.23 6.67
CA LEU A 110 15.48 0.61 5.68
C LEU A 110 16.11 1.28 4.44
N GLY A 111 17.05 2.21 4.65
CA GLY A 111 17.75 2.90 3.58
C GLY A 111 18.56 1.95 2.69
N SER A 112 19.22 0.95 3.28
CA SER A 112 19.90 -0.09 2.50
C SER A 112 18.92 -0.91 1.65
N ILE A 113 17.74 -1.27 2.19
CA ILE A 113 16.71 -1.97 1.42
C ILE A 113 16.21 -1.13 0.26
N ILE A 114 15.89 0.16 0.49
CA ILE A 114 15.42 1.08 -0.55
C ILE A 114 16.47 1.21 -1.65
N HIS A 115 17.72 1.44 -1.29
CA HIS A 115 18.82 1.56 -2.24
C HIS A 115 18.98 0.30 -3.11
N THR A 116 18.98 -0.88 -2.49
CA THR A 116 19.04 -2.15 -3.21
C THR A 116 17.86 -2.33 -4.17
N LEU A 117 16.64 -2.00 -3.73
CA LEU A 117 15.45 -2.09 -4.59
C LEU A 117 15.52 -1.12 -5.78
N ASP A 118 16.04 0.10 -5.58
CA ASP A 118 16.21 1.07 -6.65
C ASP A 118 17.28 0.63 -7.66
N GLU A 119 18.41 0.05 -7.21
CA GLU A 119 19.41 -0.53 -8.11
C GLU A 119 18.82 -1.67 -8.96
N PHE A 120 18.05 -2.57 -8.33
CA PHE A 120 17.35 -3.63 -9.06
C PHE A 120 16.34 -3.08 -10.06
N TYR A 121 15.57 -2.06 -9.68
CA TYR A 121 14.62 -1.42 -10.58
C TYR A 121 15.33 -0.82 -11.80
N LEU A 122 16.40 -0.04 -11.60
CA LEU A 122 17.13 0.61 -12.68
C LEU A 122 17.70 -0.43 -13.65
N THR A 123 18.32 -1.48 -13.13
CA THR A 123 18.86 -2.59 -13.93
C THR A 123 17.76 -3.29 -14.73
N ALA A 124 16.60 -3.55 -14.12
CA ALA A 124 15.48 -4.20 -14.78
C ALA A 124 14.84 -3.31 -15.86
N SER A 125 14.69 -2.01 -15.59
CA SER A 125 14.18 -1.01 -16.54
C SER A 125 15.05 -0.91 -17.79
N GLU A 126 16.38 -0.85 -17.60
CA GLU A 126 17.34 -0.85 -18.71
C GLU A 126 17.25 -2.13 -19.55
N ALA A 127 17.09 -3.29 -18.92
CA ALA A 127 16.95 -4.57 -19.61
C ALA A 127 15.61 -4.70 -20.37
N LEU A 128 14.55 -4.03 -19.91
CA LEU A 128 13.20 -4.12 -20.47
C LEU A 128 12.86 -2.98 -21.45
N ASN A 129 13.76 -2.00 -21.66
CA ASN A 129 13.51 -0.78 -22.47
C ASN A 129 12.26 0.01 -22.01
N VAL A 130 12.00 0.05 -20.70
CA VAL A 130 10.91 0.83 -20.07
C VAL A 130 11.40 1.70 -18.94
#